data_AF-A0A6N7GYN6-F1
#
_entry.id   AF-A0A6N7GYN6-F1
#
_cell.length_a   1.000
_cell.length_b   1.000
_cell.length_c   1.000
_cell.angle_alpha   90.00
_cell.angle_beta   90.00
_cell.angle_gamma   90.00
#
_symmetry.space_group_name_H-M   'P 1'
#
loop_
_entity.id
_entity.type
_entity.pdbx_description
1 polymer ?
#
loop_
_entity_poly.entity_id
_entity_poly.type
_entity_poly.pdbx_seq_one_letter_code
_entity_poly.pdbx_strand_id
1 'polypeptide(L)'
;MKLTSAQVERTLSQFEAQAIPDGHPMVPRLSELFGDHTFFLNGDGLNILEPTESSRSEVEAARVVNLANWSDPNLTSLAPHEPELTDAVIELGSKH
;
A
#
# COMPACT_ATOMS: atom_id res chain seq x y z
N MET A 1 -4.59 -6.96 2.56
CA MET A 1 -3.57 -8.05 2.49
C MET A 1 -2.30 -7.58 3.15
N LYS A 2 -1.64 -8.47 3.89
CA LYS A 2 -0.31 -8.24 4.45
C LYS A 2 0.73 -8.79 3.50
N LEU A 3 1.71 -7.96 3.17
CA LEU A 3 2.85 -8.34 2.35
C LEU A 3 3.95 -8.91 3.23
N THR A 4 4.66 -9.89 2.69
CA THR A 4 5.90 -10.38 3.31
C THR A 4 7.01 -9.35 3.17
N SER A 5 8.06 -9.44 3.99
CA SER A 5 9.20 -8.52 3.90
C SER A 5 9.81 -8.45 2.49
N ALA A 6 9.92 -9.59 1.81
CA ALA A 6 10.43 -9.65 0.43
C ALA A 6 9.50 -8.91 -0.56
N GLN A 7 8.18 -9.05 -0.41
CA GLN A 7 7.21 -8.33 -1.22
C GLN A 7 7.21 -6.81 -0.93
N VAL A 8 7.43 -6.42 0.32
CA VAL A 8 7.60 -5.02 0.70
C VAL A 8 8.85 -4.44 0.05
N GLU A 9 10.01 -5.08 0.19
CA GLU A 9 11.26 -4.61 -0.45
C GLU A 9 11.13 -4.49 -1.96
N ARG A 10 10.45 -5.45 -2.58
CA ARG A 10 10.17 -5.44 -4.02
C ARG A 10 9.20 -4.32 -4.43
N THR A 11 8.23 -4.01 -3.57
CA THR A 11 7.34 -2.85 -3.75
C THR A 11 8.13 -1.56 -3.70
N LEU A 12 8.95 -1.37 -2.66
CA LEU A 12 9.76 -0.16 -2.46
C LEU A 12 10.80 0.05 -3.58
N SER A 13 11.16 -1.00 -4.30
CA SER A 13 12.04 -0.91 -5.48
C SER A 13 11.33 -0.41 -6.74
N GLN A 14 9.99 -0.50 -6.79
CA GLN A 14 9.15 -0.14 -7.95
C GLN A 14 8.26 1.09 -7.68
N PHE A 15 7.99 1.37 -6.40
CA PHE A 15 7.09 2.40 -5.94
C PHE A 15 7.83 3.27 -4.92
N GLU A 16 7.96 4.55 -5.23
CA GLU A 16 8.61 5.55 -4.37
C GLU A 16 7.76 5.87 -3.15
N ALA A 17 7.76 4.95 -2.19
CA ALA A 17 7.02 5.04 -0.95
C ALA A 17 7.85 4.50 0.22
N GLN A 18 7.32 4.64 1.43
CA GLN A 18 7.85 4.08 2.65
C GLN A 18 6.83 3.12 3.25
N ALA A 19 7.25 1.90 3.55
CA ALA A 19 6.38 0.93 4.23
C ALA A 19 6.23 1.30 5.70
N ILE A 20 5.00 1.32 6.19
CA ILE A 20 4.68 1.49 7.60
C ILE A 20 4.78 0.11 8.26
N PRO A 21 5.76 -0.13 9.16
CA PRO A 21 5.92 -1.43 9.80
C PRO A 21 4.75 -1.72 10.73
N ASP A 22 4.37 -2.98 10.89
CA ASP A 22 3.22 -3.40 11.70
C ASP A 22 3.28 -2.95 13.17
N GLY A 23 4.50 -2.73 13.70
CA GLY A 23 4.71 -2.21 15.05
C GLY A 23 4.47 -0.70 15.21
N HIS A 24 4.13 0.02 14.14
CA HIS A 24 3.92 1.47 14.19
C HIS A 24 2.59 1.80 14.90
N PRO A 25 2.54 2.79 15.81
CA PRO A 25 1.35 3.08 16.62
C PRO A 25 0.10 3.47 15.82
N MET A 26 0.27 3.87 14.56
CA MET A 26 -0.86 4.20 13.68
C MET A 26 -1.47 2.99 12.96
N VAL A 27 -0.74 1.87 12.83
CA VAL A 27 -1.24 0.66 12.16
C VAL A 27 -2.55 0.14 12.74
N PRO A 28 -2.73 -0.03 14.06
CA PRO A 28 -4.01 -0.51 14.58
C PRO A 28 -5.18 0.41 14.19
N ARG A 29 -4.99 1.73 14.26
CA ARG A 29 -6.02 2.70 13.84
C ARG A 29 -6.31 2.64 12.34
N LEU A 30 -5.30 2.49 11.50
CA LEU A 30 -5.48 2.34 10.06
C LEU A 30 -6.19 1.02 9.73
N SER A 31 -5.85 -0.06 10.44
CA SER A 31 -6.49 -1.36 10.30
C SER A 31 -7.95 -1.35 10.73
N GLU A 32 -8.33 -0.53 11.72
CA GLU A 32 -9.74 -0.33 12.09
C GLU A 32 -10.55 0.38 11.00
N LEU A 33 -9.92 1.30 10.26
CA LEU A 33 -10.60 2.09 9.21
C LEU A 33 -10.63 1.37 7.86
N PHE A 34 -9.53 0.74 7.48
CA PHE A 34 -9.30 0.21 6.14
C PHE A 34 -9.09 -1.31 6.10
N GLY A 35 -9.15 -1.97 7.26
CA GLY A 35 -8.88 -3.40 7.39
C GLY A 35 -7.39 -3.72 7.48
N ASP A 36 -7.07 -5.01 7.61
CA ASP A 36 -5.70 -5.44 7.83
C ASP A 36 -4.86 -5.46 6.53
N HIS A 37 -4.05 -4.40 6.36
CA HIS A 37 -3.19 -4.20 5.19
C HIS A 37 -1.78 -3.76 5.56
N THR A 38 -0.84 -3.97 4.63
CA THR A 38 0.46 -3.28 4.67
C THR A 38 0.27 -1.89 4.08
N PHE A 39 0.56 -0.87 4.88
CA PHE A 39 0.37 0.52 4.50
C PHE A 39 1.69 1.11 3.97
N PHE A 40 1.57 1.94 2.93
CA PHE A 40 2.66 2.62 2.27
C PHE A 40 2.40 4.12 2.26
N LEU A 41 3.42 4.90 2.59
CA LEU A 41 3.35 6.35 2.64
C LEU A 41 4.21 6.94 1.53
N ASN A 42 3.63 7.76 0.67
CA ASN A 42 4.36 8.46 -0.39
C ASN A 42 4.05 9.96 -0.39
N GLY A 43 4.54 10.69 -1.41
CA GLY A 43 4.28 12.13 -1.56
C GLY A 43 2.80 12.48 -1.74
N ASP A 44 1.97 11.55 -2.21
CA ASP A 44 0.53 11.75 -2.43
C ASP A 44 -0.31 11.44 -1.18
N GLY A 45 0.19 10.54 -0.32
CA GLY A 45 -0.45 10.20 0.94
C GLY A 45 -0.28 8.75 1.36
N LEU A 46 -1.36 8.16 1.87
CA LEU A 46 -1.44 6.79 2.35
C LEU A 46 -1.97 5.88 1.25
N ASN A 47 -1.27 4.78 1.03
CA ASN A 47 -1.57 3.81 0.01
C ASN A 47 -1.51 2.40 0.59
N ILE A 48 -2.22 1.47 -0.04
CA ILE A 48 -2.09 0.03 0.19
C ILE A 48 -1.89 -0.67 -1.14
N LEU A 49 -1.54 -1.95 -1.07
CA LEU A 49 -1.54 -2.84 -2.23
C LEU A 49 -2.71 -3.80 -2.12
N GLU A 50 -3.47 -3.90 -3.21
CA GLU A 50 -4.53 -4.88 -3.39
C GLU A 50 -4.17 -5.85 -4.51
N PRO A 51 -4.37 -7.16 -4.32
CA PRO A 51 -4.02 -8.14 -5.34
C PRO A 51 -4.88 -7.92 -6.58
N THR A 52 -4.25 -7.85 -7.76
CA THR A 52 -5.02 -7.84 -9.00
C THR A 52 -5.55 -9.25 -9.22
N GLU A 53 -6.85 -9.41 -9.53
CA GLU A 53 -7.48 -10.71 -9.82
C GLU A 53 -6.99 -11.35 -11.14
N SER A 54 -5.78 -11.02 -11.58
CA SER A 54 -5.04 -11.62 -12.69
C SER A 54 -4.60 -13.04 -12.35
N SER A 55 -5.56 -13.89 -11.97
CA SER A 55 -5.43 -15.30 -11.59
C SER A 55 -4.94 -16.22 -12.72
N ARG A 56 -4.46 -15.63 -13.82
CA ARG A 56 -3.92 -16.30 -15.00
C ARG A 56 -2.43 -16.01 -15.26
N SER A 57 -1.82 -15.07 -14.54
CA SER A 57 -0.38 -14.81 -14.63
C SER A 57 0.38 -15.60 -13.57
N GLU A 58 1.53 -16.15 -13.97
CA GLU A 58 2.50 -16.80 -13.08
C GLU A 58 3.17 -15.81 -12.11
N VAL A 59 2.96 -14.52 -12.35
CA VAL A 59 3.45 -13.40 -11.55
C VAL A 59 2.30 -12.84 -10.70
N GLU A 60 2.47 -12.86 -9.38
CA GLU A 60 1.61 -12.15 -8.44
C GLU A 60 1.84 -10.65 -8.60
N ALA A 61 0.80 -9.93 -9.01
CA ALA A 61 0.81 -8.48 -9.16
C ALA A 61 -0.28 -7.85 -8.27
N ALA A 62 0.07 -6.74 -7.64
CA ALA A 62 -0.84 -5.96 -6.81
C ALA A 62 -0.93 -4.53 -7.33
N ARG A 63 -2.13 -3.96 -7.27
CA ARG A 63 -2.41 -2.58 -7.65
C ARG A 63 -2.32 -1.69 -6.44
N VAL A 64 -1.74 -0.50 -6.61
CA VAL A 64 -1.68 0.52 -5.58
C VAL A 64 -3.05 1.18 -5.46
N VAL A 65 -3.55 1.27 -4.24
CA VAL A 65 -4.83 1.90 -3.91
C VAL A 65 -4.55 3.01 -2.91
N ASN A 66 -4.95 4.23 -3.26
CA ASN A 66 -4.78 5.40 -2.43
C ASN A 66 -5.98 5.51 -1.47
N LEU A 67 -5.70 5.64 -0.18
CA LEU A 67 -6.70 5.63 0.89
C LEU A 67 -6.86 7.00 1.57
N ALA A 68 -5.79 7.79 1.56
CA ALA A 68 -5.79 9.11 2.15
C ALA A 68 -4.78 9.99 1.42
N ASN A 69 -5.09 11.28 1.30
CA ASN A 69 -4.14 12.29 0.84
C ASN A 69 -3.66 13.13 2.01
N TRP A 70 -2.52 13.77 1.82
CA TRP A 70 -2.04 14.78 2.76
C TRP A 70 -3.00 15.96 2.81
N SER A 71 -3.46 16.29 4.01
CA SER A 71 -4.35 17.43 4.24
C SER A 71 -3.61 18.73 4.53
N ASP A 72 -2.29 18.64 4.72
CA ASP A 72 -1.42 19.78 4.97
C ASP A 72 -0.11 19.69 4.15
N PRO A 73 0.47 20.85 3.78
CA PRO A 73 1.71 20.90 3.00
C PRO A 73 2.94 20.43 3.78
N ASN A 74 2.85 20.24 5.10
CA ASN A 74 3.95 19.72 5.91
C ASN A 74 3.92 18.18 6.04
N LEU A 75 2.96 17.52 5.40
CA LEU A 75 2.80 16.06 5.41
C LEU A 75 2.69 15.50 6.85
N THR A 76 1.90 16.16 7.69
CA THR A 76 1.73 15.77 9.11
C THR A 76 0.37 15.14 9.42
N SER A 77 -0.62 15.35 8.56
CA SER A 77 -2.00 14.92 8.70
C SER A 77 -2.51 14.33 7.39
N LEU A 78 -3.13 13.16 7.50
CA LEU A 78 -3.78 12.47 6.38
C LEU A 78 -5.29 12.69 6.46
N ALA A 79 -5.92 13.03 5.34
CA ALA A 79 -7.36 13.05 5.17
C ALA A 79 -7.80 11.75 4.47
N PRO A 80 -8.45 10.81 5.19
CA PRO A 80 -8.97 9.59 4.58
C PRO A 80 -10.10 9.91 3.60
N HIS A 81 -10.14 9.17 2.49
CA HIS A 81 -11.20 9.24 1.48
C HIS A 81 -11.61 7.82 1.04
N GLU A 82 -12.56 7.75 0.12
CA GLU A 82 -12.94 6.47 -0.50
C GLU A 82 -11.74 5.88 -1.26
N PRO A 83 -11.47 4.56 -1.16
CA PRO A 83 -10.32 3.94 -1.81
C PRO A 83 -10.28 4.22 -3.30
N GLU A 84 -9.19 4.83 -3.78
CA GLU A 84 -9.00 5.19 -5.18
C GLU A 84 -7.95 4.27 -5.83
N LEU A 85 -8.39 3.54 -6.86
CA LEU A 85 -7.52 2.64 -7.63
C LEU A 85 -6.61 3.47 -8.53
N THR A 86 -5.31 3.46 -8.25
CA THR A 86 -4.31 4.17 -9.05
C THR A 86 -3.86 3.33 -10.25
N ASP A 87 -3.30 3.92 -11.30
CA ASP A 87 -2.73 3.15 -12.43
C ASP A 87 -1.41 2.42 -12.09
N ALA A 88 -0.89 2.57 -10.87
CA ALA A 88 0.34 1.90 -10.46
C ALA A 88 0.09 0.41 -10.11
N VAL A 89 0.80 -0.47 -10.82
CA VAL A 89 0.79 -1.92 -10.60
C VAL A 89 2.20 -2.37 -10.23
N ILE A 90 2.29 -3.12 -9.14
CA ILE A 90 3.51 -3.62 -8.54
C ILE A 90 3.59 -5.12 -8.71
N GLU A 91 4.69 -5.60 -9.27
CA GLU A 91 4.97 -7.03 -9.36
C GLU A 91 5.55 -7.53 -8.04
N LEU A 92 4.79 -8.33 -7.31
CA LEU A 92 5.19 -8.89 -6.01
C LEU A 92 6.12 -10.11 -6.15
N GLY A 93 6.13 -10.77 -7.30
CA GLY A 93 7.01 -11.89 -7.62
C GLY A 93 6.25 -13.06 -8.26
N SER A 94 6.95 -14.14 -8.58
CA SER A 94 6.32 -15.37 -9.09
C SER A 94 5.85 -16.25 -7.94
N LYS A 95 4.67 -16.84 -8.09
CA LYS A 95 4.13 -17.80 -7.12
C LYS A 95 4.93 -19.11 -7.26
N HIS A 96 5.96 -19.27 -6.43
CA HIS A 96 6.89 -20.39 -6.49
C HIS A 96 6.30 -21.71 -5.97
#